data_AF-L8M4L1-F1
#
_entry.id   AF-L8M4L1-F1
#
_cell.length_a   1.000
_cell.length_b   1.000
_cell.length_c   1.000
_cell.angle_alpha   90.00
_cell.angle_beta   90.00
_cell.angle_gamma   90.00
#
_symmetry.space_group_name_H-M   'P 1'
#
loop_
_entity.id
_entity.type
_entity.pdbx_description
1 polymer ?
#
loop_
_entity_poly.entity_id
_entity_poly.type
_entity_poly.pdbx_seq_one_letter_code
_entity_poly.pdbx_strand_id
1 'polypeptide(L)'
;MKKKHKILVGTHHKSGSAWMKSIFQSLSEEFKLRCITTSFKKKRPKNDRWEILLDYHSQFDFPYCNNFVYKGVHLVRDPRDIIISGTFYHSKSKEKWLHKKHERYAGLTYQEKINSYELFDDKIIFEMENSAIKTLSRVASWKYDNPSFFEVKYEDLIMDTELMLFHKMFTFLGFAGGQIPNCLDVAYKNSIFSNMIKKSTHVRSGKSQQWQSYFKKCHKKRFLELYGNLLIDLGYEPNHDWAN
;
A
#
# COMPACT_ATOMS: atom_id res chain seq x y z
N MET A 1 2.47 -21.09 -28.41
CA MET A 1 1.88 -21.24 -27.06
C MET A 1 1.31 -19.89 -26.62
N LYS A 2 0.03 -19.79 -26.25
CA LYS A 2 -0.53 -18.56 -25.68
C LYS A 2 0.24 -18.23 -24.39
N LYS A 3 0.97 -17.11 -24.34
CA LYS A 3 1.61 -16.64 -23.11
C LYS A 3 0.51 -16.48 -22.06
N LYS A 4 0.58 -17.24 -20.95
CA LYS A 4 -0.34 -17.08 -19.82
C LYS A 4 -0.15 -15.69 -19.24
N HIS A 5 -1.23 -14.94 -19.16
CA HIS A 5 -1.25 -13.61 -18.58
C HIS A 5 -0.78 -13.66 -17.12
N LYS A 6 0.18 -12.82 -16.75
CA LYS A 6 0.68 -12.70 -15.37
C LYS A 6 0.04 -11.48 -14.72
N ILE A 7 -0.16 -11.54 -13.41
CA ILE A 7 -0.71 -10.42 -12.62
C ILE A 7 0.36 -9.92 -11.66
N LEU A 8 0.61 -8.61 -11.68
CA LEU A 8 1.46 -7.93 -10.70
C LEU A 8 0.59 -7.14 -9.71
N VAL A 9 0.85 -7.29 -8.41
CA VAL A 9 0.07 -6.60 -7.37
C VAL A 9 1.04 -5.77 -6.52
N GLY A 10 1.10 -4.47 -6.82
CA GLY A 10 1.98 -3.52 -6.15
C GLY A 10 1.24 -2.77 -5.06
N THR A 11 1.81 -2.72 -3.87
CA THR A 11 1.36 -1.82 -2.80
C THR A 11 2.55 -1.10 -2.18
N HIS A 12 2.30 -0.31 -1.15
CA HIS A 12 3.29 0.32 -0.30
C HIS A 12 3.03 -0.02 1.16
N HIS A 13 4.04 0.22 2.00
CA HIS A 13 3.88 0.09 3.43
C HIS A 13 2.76 1.05 3.90
N LYS A 14 1.79 0.53 4.66
CA LYS A 14 0.56 1.21 5.10
C LYS A 14 -0.45 1.61 4.01
N SER A 15 -0.30 1.18 2.76
CA SER A 15 -1.29 1.46 1.70
C SER A 15 -2.33 0.35 1.45
N GLY A 16 -2.40 -0.67 2.32
CA GLY A 16 -3.36 -1.78 2.16
C GLY A 16 -2.74 -3.11 1.72
N SER A 17 -1.43 -3.29 1.89
CA SER A 17 -0.70 -4.52 1.53
C SER A 17 -1.34 -5.81 2.06
N ALA A 18 -1.75 -5.84 3.32
CA ALA A 18 -2.41 -7.00 3.92
C ALA A 18 -3.79 -7.29 3.31
N TRP A 19 -4.51 -6.25 2.90
CA TRP A 19 -5.83 -6.38 2.28
C TRP A 19 -5.71 -6.93 0.86
N MET A 20 -4.84 -6.35 0.04
CA MET A 20 -4.56 -6.87 -1.32
C MET A 20 -4.00 -8.29 -1.27
N LYS A 21 -3.12 -8.60 -0.31
CA LYS A 21 -2.67 -9.97 -0.09
C LYS A 21 -3.84 -10.91 0.15
N SER A 22 -4.78 -10.56 1.03
CA SER A 22 -5.96 -11.37 1.34
C SER A 22 -6.80 -11.65 0.08
N ILE A 23 -7.15 -10.59 -0.66
CA ILE A 23 -7.91 -10.71 -1.92
C ILE A 23 -7.20 -11.64 -2.91
N PHE A 24 -5.95 -11.35 -3.24
CA PHE A 24 -5.24 -12.10 -4.29
C PHE A 24 -4.82 -13.51 -3.87
N GLN A 25 -4.72 -13.78 -2.57
CA GLN A 25 -4.59 -15.16 -2.06
C GLN A 25 -5.91 -15.92 -2.18
N SER A 26 -7.04 -15.31 -1.84
CA SER A 26 -8.36 -15.95 -2.06
C SER A 26 -8.65 -16.19 -3.54
N LEU A 27 -8.29 -15.26 -4.45
CA LEU A 27 -8.37 -15.50 -5.89
C LEU A 27 -7.44 -16.63 -6.36
N SER A 28 -6.27 -16.75 -5.72
CA SER A 28 -5.32 -17.84 -5.98
C SER A 28 -5.94 -19.20 -5.70
N GLU A 29 -6.65 -19.31 -4.58
CA GLU A 29 -7.34 -20.53 -4.15
C GLU A 29 -8.54 -20.83 -5.07
N GLU A 30 -9.39 -19.83 -5.29
CA GLU A 30 -10.59 -19.92 -6.14
C GLU A 30 -10.27 -20.43 -7.55
N PHE A 31 -9.23 -19.87 -8.17
CA PHE A 31 -8.87 -20.17 -9.57
C PHE A 31 -7.68 -21.11 -9.72
N LYS A 32 -7.18 -21.70 -8.62
CA LYS A 32 -6.00 -22.58 -8.62
C LYS A 32 -4.77 -21.94 -9.29
N LEU A 33 -4.62 -20.63 -9.10
CA LEU A 33 -3.47 -19.87 -9.60
C LEU A 33 -2.31 -20.00 -8.63
N ARG A 34 -1.06 -19.87 -9.09
CA ARG A 34 0.09 -19.80 -8.19
C ARG A 34 0.40 -18.35 -7.83
N CYS A 35 0.08 -17.98 -6.60
CA CYS A 35 0.36 -16.66 -6.04
C CYS A 35 1.64 -16.69 -5.19
N ILE A 36 2.55 -15.75 -5.44
CA ILE A 36 3.81 -15.62 -4.72
C ILE A 36 4.05 -14.16 -4.32
N THR A 37 4.92 -13.94 -3.35
CA THR A 37 5.28 -12.62 -2.84
C THR A 37 6.78 -12.38 -2.97
N THR A 38 7.16 -11.23 -3.49
CA THR A 38 8.55 -10.73 -3.47
C THR A 38 8.79 -9.83 -2.27
N SER A 39 10.07 -9.63 -1.96
CA SER A 39 10.49 -8.73 -0.88
C SER A 39 11.72 -7.94 -1.32
N PHE A 40 12.08 -6.92 -0.55
CA PHE A 40 13.31 -6.15 -0.79
C PHE A 40 14.56 -7.01 -1.02
N LYS A 41 14.68 -8.14 -0.31
CA LYS A 41 15.84 -9.05 -0.41
C LYS A 41 15.73 -10.06 -1.55
N LYS A 42 14.52 -10.25 -2.09
CA LYS A 42 14.21 -11.25 -3.12
C LYS A 42 13.20 -10.64 -4.09
N LYS A 43 13.70 -9.81 -5.00
CA LYS A 43 12.90 -9.13 -6.03
C LYS A 43 12.48 -10.06 -7.17
N ARG A 44 13.20 -11.17 -7.36
CA ARG A 44 12.93 -12.15 -8.41
C ARG A 44 12.42 -13.47 -7.83
N PRO A 45 11.34 -14.04 -8.39
CA PRO A 45 10.91 -15.41 -8.13
C PRO A 45 12.01 -16.43 -8.43
N LYS A 46 12.02 -17.57 -7.70
CA LYS A 46 12.99 -18.66 -7.96
C LYS A 46 12.81 -19.34 -9.32
N ASN A 47 11.62 -19.25 -9.90
CA ASN A 47 11.28 -19.77 -11.22
C ASN A 47 10.05 -19.04 -11.77
N ASP A 48 9.74 -19.27 -13.04
CA ASP A 48 8.70 -18.56 -13.79
C ASP A 48 7.29 -19.16 -13.63
N ARG A 49 7.16 -20.16 -12.76
CA ARG A 49 5.89 -20.82 -12.45
C ARG A 49 5.16 -20.02 -11.37
N TRP A 50 4.47 -18.97 -11.78
CA TRP A 50 3.60 -18.14 -10.94
C TRP A 50 2.58 -17.43 -11.83
N GLU A 51 1.38 -17.17 -11.36
CA GLU A 51 0.38 -16.40 -12.10
C GLU A 51 0.15 -15.03 -11.47
N ILE A 52 0.31 -14.92 -10.14
CA ILE A 52 0.19 -13.66 -9.40
C ILE A 52 1.48 -13.40 -8.62
N LEU A 53 2.04 -12.19 -8.75
CA LEU A 53 3.21 -11.71 -8.04
C LEU A 53 2.86 -10.48 -7.20
N LEU A 54 2.90 -10.62 -5.88
CA LEU A 54 2.71 -9.51 -4.94
C LEU A 54 4.03 -8.87 -4.55
N ASP A 55 4.11 -7.54 -4.58
CA ASP A 55 5.21 -6.78 -4.00
C ASP A 55 4.68 -5.67 -3.09
N TYR A 56 5.00 -5.74 -1.80
CA TYR A 56 4.45 -4.81 -0.80
C TYR A 56 5.09 -3.43 -0.79
N HIS A 57 6.05 -3.18 -1.70
CA HIS A 57 6.75 -1.91 -1.84
C HIS A 57 6.82 -1.45 -3.30
N SER A 58 6.10 -2.12 -4.20
CA SER A 58 6.06 -1.85 -5.64
C SER A 58 7.45 -1.77 -6.27
N GLN A 59 8.36 -2.64 -5.84
CA GLN A 59 9.75 -2.68 -6.33
C GLN A 59 10.00 -3.89 -7.25
N PHE A 60 9.12 -4.07 -8.23
CA PHE A 60 9.24 -5.15 -9.22
C PHE A 60 10.58 -5.08 -9.99
N ASP A 61 11.13 -6.25 -10.29
CA ASP A 61 12.20 -6.40 -11.27
C ASP A 61 11.59 -6.33 -12.68
N PHE A 62 11.38 -5.12 -13.19
CA PHE A 62 10.78 -4.91 -14.51
C PHE A 62 11.55 -5.58 -15.65
N PRO A 63 12.90 -5.55 -15.72
CA PRO A 63 13.64 -6.35 -16.70
C PRO A 63 13.25 -7.84 -16.68
N TYR A 64 13.08 -8.43 -15.50
CA TYR A 64 12.57 -9.80 -15.39
C TYR A 64 11.09 -9.91 -15.80
N CYS A 65 10.21 -9.04 -15.32
CA CYS A 65 8.77 -9.08 -15.60
C CYS A 65 8.45 -8.88 -17.08
N ASN A 66 9.25 -8.08 -17.80
CA ASN A 66 9.08 -7.79 -19.24
C ASN A 66 9.30 -9.02 -20.14
N ASN A 67 9.77 -10.15 -19.60
CA ASN A 67 9.80 -11.43 -20.31
C ASN A 67 8.39 -12.06 -20.46
N PHE A 68 7.40 -11.56 -19.71
CA PHE A 68 6.03 -12.05 -19.71
C PHE A 68 5.04 -11.00 -20.23
N VAL A 69 3.88 -11.46 -20.68
CA VAL A 69 2.72 -10.58 -20.84
C VAL A 69 2.07 -10.45 -19.48
N TYR A 70 1.98 -9.22 -18.96
CA TYR A 70 1.40 -8.96 -17.65
C TYR A 70 0.46 -7.75 -17.66
N LYS A 71 -0.48 -7.75 -16.72
CA LYS A 71 -1.15 -6.56 -16.22
C LYS A 71 -0.92 -6.47 -14.73
N GLY A 72 -0.98 -5.27 -14.21
CA GLY A 72 -0.77 -4.99 -12.80
C GLY A 72 -1.85 -4.13 -12.21
N VAL A 73 -1.95 -4.18 -10.89
CA VAL A 73 -2.63 -3.17 -10.09
C VAL A 73 -1.61 -2.56 -9.16
N HIS A 74 -1.65 -1.23 -9.04
CA HIS A 74 -0.86 -0.49 -8.08
C HIS A 74 -1.78 0.27 -7.14
N LEU A 75 -1.70 -0.06 -5.85
CA LEU A 75 -2.50 0.56 -4.80
C LEU A 75 -1.66 1.58 -4.03
N VAL A 76 -1.95 2.85 -4.31
CA VAL A 76 -1.40 4.00 -3.59
C VAL A 76 -2.39 4.48 -2.53
N ARG A 77 -1.90 5.14 -1.49
CA ARG A 77 -2.71 5.74 -0.44
C ARG A 77 -2.22 7.16 -0.21
N ASP A 78 -3.12 8.06 0.21
CA ASP A 78 -2.77 9.43 0.60
C ASP A 78 -1.50 9.41 1.51
N PRO A 79 -0.40 10.04 1.08
CA PRO A 79 0.85 10.11 1.84
C PRO A 79 0.68 10.54 3.30
N ARG A 80 -0.28 11.41 3.57
CA ARG A 80 -0.58 11.91 4.92
C ARG A 80 -1.17 10.81 5.79
N ASP A 81 -2.08 10.01 5.24
CA ASP A 81 -2.64 8.84 5.93
C ASP A 81 -1.63 7.69 6.08
N ILE A 82 -0.67 7.55 5.14
CA ILE A 82 0.46 6.62 5.30
C ILE A 82 1.26 6.98 6.56
N ILE A 83 1.57 8.27 6.78
CA ILE A 83 2.28 8.75 7.97
C ILE A 83 1.49 8.44 9.23
N ILE A 84 0.22 8.86 9.31
CA ILE A 84 -0.61 8.59 10.49
C ILE A 84 -0.72 7.10 10.78
N SER A 85 -0.97 6.29 9.75
CA SER A 85 -1.04 4.84 9.89
C SER A 85 0.29 4.24 10.36
N GLY A 86 1.41 4.80 9.88
CA GLY A 86 2.77 4.45 10.29
C GLY A 86 3.01 4.75 11.76
N THR A 87 2.66 5.95 12.23
CA THR A 87 2.82 6.38 13.63
C THR A 87 2.13 5.41 14.58
N PHE A 88 0.84 5.14 14.37
CA PHE A 88 0.11 4.18 15.19
C PHE A 88 0.64 2.75 15.11
N TYR A 89 1.18 2.36 13.96
CA TYR A 89 1.65 1.00 13.73
C TYR A 89 3.02 0.76 14.37
N HIS A 90 3.98 1.64 14.13
CA HIS A 90 5.35 1.49 14.64
C HIS A 90 5.46 1.68 16.15
N SER A 91 4.53 2.42 16.77
CA SER A 91 4.42 2.52 18.23
C SER A 91 4.07 1.19 18.93
N LYS A 92 3.49 0.20 18.23
CA LYS A 92 3.00 -1.04 18.85
C LYS A 92 3.38 -2.34 18.15
N SER A 93 3.90 -2.26 16.93
CA SER A 93 4.19 -3.44 16.11
C SER A 93 5.35 -4.28 16.68
N LYS A 94 5.29 -5.59 16.46
CA LYS A 94 6.32 -6.54 16.86
C LYS A 94 7.32 -6.84 15.73
N GLU A 95 7.31 -6.06 14.65
CA GLU A 95 8.24 -6.25 13.54
C GLU A 95 9.70 -6.13 14.01
N LYS A 96 10.51 -7.16 13.72
CA LYS A 96 11.86 -7.30 14.28
C LYS A 96 12.76 -6.08 14.10
N TRP A 97 12.59 -5.31 13.03
CA TRP A 97 13.43 -4.13 12.78
C TRP A 97 13.13 -2.97 13.73
N LEU A 98 11.90 -2.86 14.25
CA LEU A 98 11.50 -1.82 15.21
C LEU A 98 12.20 -1.95 16.56
N HIS A 99 12.64 -3.17 16.87
CA HIS A 99 13.24 -3.60 18.15
C HIS A 99 14.77 -3.72 18.08
N LYS A 100 15.39 -3.18 17.02
CA LYS A 100 16.84 -3.10 16.90
C LYS A 100 17.33 -1.77 17.42
N LYS A 101 18.32 -1.78 18.30
CA LYS A 101 18.96 -0.58 18.85
C LYS A 101 19.64 0.21 17.73
N HIS A 102 19.59 1.53 17.83
CA HIS A 102 20.18 2.43 16.86
C HIS A 102 20.96 3.55 17.56
N GLU A 103 22.22 3.76 17.17
CA GLU A 103 23.06 4.84 17.72
C GLU A 103 22.46 6.23 17.49
N ARG A 104 21.83 6.46 16.32
CA ARG A 104 21.09 7.69 16.02
C ARG A 104 19.97 8.03 17.01
N TYR A 105 19.55 7.06 17.83
CA TYR A 105 18.54 7.22 18.87
C TYR A 105 19.14 7.04 20.27
N ALA A 106 20.45 7.31 20.43
CA ALA A 106 21.18 7.12 21.68
C ALA A 106 21.05 5.70 22.26
N GLY A 107 21.05 4.69 21.38
CA GLY A 107 20.94 3.28 21.78
C GLY A 107 19.51 2.78 21.98
N LEU A 108 18.49 3.64 21.84
CA LEU A 108 17.09 3.22 21.79
C LEU A 108 16.78 2.49 20.47
N THR A 109 15.77 1.63 20.51
CA THR A 109 15.15 1.06 19.32
C THR A 109 14.24 2.09 18.63
N TYR A 110 13.80 1.83 17.40
CA TYR A 110 12.84 2.73 16.72
C TYR A 110 11.54 2.84 17.52
N GLN A 111 11.03 1.72 18.04
CA GLN A 111 9.78 1.71 18.81
C GLN A 111 9.92 2.42 20.16
N GLU A 112 11.01 2.20 20.88
CA GLU A 112 11.28 2.95 22.12
C GLU A 112 11.40 4.44 21.82
N LYS A 113 12.10 4.82 20.74
CA LYS A 113 12.27 6.23 20.38
C LYS A 113 10.94 6.90 20.00
N ILE A 114 10.11 6.30 19.15
CA ILE A 114 8.80 6.89 18.83
C ILE A 114 7.88 6.94 20.07
N ASN A 115 8.02 5.99 21.00
CA ASN A 115 7.24 5.98 22.23
C ASN A 115 7.79 6.86 23.34
N SER A 116 9.02 7.37 23.23
CA SER A 116 9.60 8.32 24.20
C SER A 116 8.98 9.71 24.12
N TYR A 117 8.27 10.03 23.04
CA TYR A 117 7.54 11.29 22.90
C TYR A 117 6.22 11.22 23.66
N GLU A 118 5.93 12.23 24.48
CA GLU A 118 4.68 12.32 25.23
C GLU A 118 3.50 12.68 24.33
N LEU A 119 3.68 13.72 23.50
CA LEU A 119 2.64 14.21 22.60
C LEU A 119 2.58 13.37 21.33
N PHE A 120 1.36 13.07 20.88
CA PHE A 120 1.16 12.34 19.62
C PHE A 120 1.66 13.13 18.40
N ASP A 121 1.62 14.46 18.47
CA ASP A 121 2.12 15.36 17.42
C ASP A 121 3.61 15.11 17.13
N ASP A 122 4.43 14.96 18.19
CA ASP A 122 5.86 14.69 18.04
C ASP A 122 6.13 13.30 17.43
N LYS A 123 5.24 12.33 17.71
CA LYS A 123 5.31 11.00 17.07
C LYS A 123 5.01 11.07 15.58
N ILE A 124 4.11 11.95 15.17
CA ILE A 124 3.80 12.19 13.75
C ILE A 124 5.03 12.76 13.05
N ILE A 125 5.66 13.79 13.62
CA ILE A 125 6.89 14.39 13.07
C ILE A 125 8.01 13.35 12.99
N PHE A 126 8.26 12.59 14.06
CA PHE A 126 9.28 11.55 14.07
C PHE A 126 9.03 10.48 12.99
N GLU A 127 7.81 9.98 12.87
CA GLU A 127 7.46 8.99 11.85
C GLU A 127 7.65 9.55 10.43
N MET A 128 7.20 10.78 10.20
CA MET A 128 7.32 11.52 8.94
C MET A 128 8.79 11.61 8.52
N GLU A 129 9.67 12.05 9.42
CA GLU A 129 11.09 12.24 9.14
C GLU A 129 11.90 10.94 9.06
N ASN A 130 11.32 9.79 9.43
CA ASN A 130 12.06 8.54 9.50
C ASN A 130 11.48 7.44 8.61
N SER A 131 10.62 6.57 9.14
CA SER A 131 10.15 5.41 8.38
C SER A 131 9.31 5.82 7.17
N ALA A 132 8.52 6.89 7.29
CA ALA A 132 7.67 7.36 6.21
C ALA A 132 8.48 7.85 5.00
N ILE A 133 9.63 8.52 5.18
CA ILE A 133 10.50 8.96 4.05
C ILE A 133 10.74 7.81 3.08
N LYS A 134 11.15 6.64 3.57
CA LYS A 134 11.45 5.49 2.71
C LYS A 134 10.23 5.02 1.91
N THR A 135 9.04 5.13 2.49
CA THR A 135 7.80 4.73 1.83
C THR A 135 7.40 5.78 0.80
N LEU A 136 7.39 7.05 1.19
CA LEU A 136 6.96 8.15 0.34
C LEU A 136 7.93 8.41 -0.82
N SER A 137 9.23 8.18 -0.66
CA SER A 137 10.17 8.20 -1.79
C SER A 137 9.85 7.13 -2.83
N ARG A 138 9.34 5.95 -2.42
CA ARG A 138 8.94 4.89 -3.36
C ARG A 138 7.64 5.21 -4.07
N VAL A 139 6.68 5.75 -3.31
CA VAL A 139 5.43 6.29 -3.86
C VAL A 139 5.75 7.36 -4.92
N ALA A 140 6.66 8.29 -4.61
CA ALA A 140 7.08 9.35 -5.53
C ALA A 140 7.80 8.82 -6.77
N SER A 141 8.65 7.80 -6.61
CA SER A 141 9.43 7.23 -7.71
C SER A 141 8.66 6.25 -8.61
N TRP A 142 7.41 5.93 -8.26
CA TRP A 142 6.60 5.00 -9.05
C TRP A 142 6.23 5.63 -10.40
N LYS A 143 6.20 4.79 -11.44
CA LYS A 143 5.89 5.20 -12.80
C LYS A 143 4.38 5.12 -13.05
N TYR A 144 3.65 6.20 -12.73
CA TYR A 144 2.17 6.27 -12.82
C TYR A 144 1.61 6.31 -14.24
N ASP A 145 2.43 6.62 -15.25
CA ASP A 145 2.04 6.62 -16.67
C ASP A 145 2.18 5.24 -17.33
N ASN A 146 2.42 4.17 -16.56
CA ASN A 146 2.60 2.82 -17.10
C ASN A 146 1.24 2.17 -17.49
N PRO A 147 0.94 1.97 -18.79
CA PRO A 147 -0.36 1.46 -19.25
C PRO A 147 -0.59 -0.03 -18.93
N SER A 148 0.43 -0.72 -18.40
CA SER A 148 0.30 -2.08 -17.91
C SER A 148 -0.29 -2.14 -16.50
N PHE A 149 -0.44 -1.01 -15.80
CA PHE A 149 -0.96 -0.95 -14.44
C PHE A 149 -2.32 -0.23 -14.36
N PHE A 150 -3.20 -0.79 -13.55
CA PHE A 150 -4.39 -0.12 -13.04
C PHE A 150 -3.99 0.63 -11.78
N GLU A 151 -3.87 1.94 -11.88
CA GLU A 151 -3.58 2.82 -10.76
C GLU A 151 -4.86 3.05 -9.95
N VAL A 152 -4.80 2.77 -8.65
CA VAL A 152 -5.96 2.91 -7.76
C VAL A 152 -5.56 3.50 -6.42
N LYS A 153 -6.37 4.45 -5.94
CA LYS A 153 -6.24 5.00 -4.58
C LYS A 153 -6.96 4.10 -3.59
N TYR A 154 -6.32 3.85 -2.46
CA TYR A 154 -6.84 3.03 -1.36
C TYR A 154 -8.21 3.51 -0.88
N GLU A 155 -8.35 4.82 -0.76
CA GLU A 155 -9.52 5.55 -0.28
C GLU A 155 -10.73 5.43 -1.22
N ASP A 156 -10.49 5.28 -2.52
CA ASP A 156 -11.55 5.02 -3.49
C ASP A 156 -11.97 3.55 -3.41
N LEU A 157 -10.99 2.64 -3.41
CA LEU A 157 -11.27 1.20 -3.42
C LEU A 157 -11.90 0.71 -2.11
N ILE A 158 -11.52 1.26 -0.96
CA ILE A 158 -12.07 0.85 0.34
C ILE A 158 -13.50 1.36 0.56
N MET A 159 -13.94 2.33 -0.23
CA MET A 159 -15.30 2.87 -0.22
C MET A 159 -16.16 2.32 -1.37
N ASP A 160 -15.62 1.43 -2.20
CA ASP A 160 -16.30 0.84 -3.36
C ASP A 160 -17.29 -0.26 -2.94
N THR A 161 -18.32 0.10 -2.18
CA THR A 161 -19.35 -0.85 -1.67
C THR A 161 -20.15 -1.50 -2.78
N GLU A 162 -20.32 -0.80 -3.91
CA GLU A 162 -21.00 -1.29 -5.12
C GLU A 162 -20.05 -2.11 -6.04
N LEU A 163 -18.78 -2.26 -5.65
CA LEU A 163 -17.77 -3.06 -6.35
C LEU A 163 -17.49 -2.66 -7.82
N MET A 164 -17.83 -1.44 -8.20
CA MET A 164 -17.68 -0.95 -9.58
C MET A 164 -16.21 -0.71 -9.93
N LEU A 165 -15.42 -0.22 -8.98
CA LEU A 165 -13.97 -0.04 -9.15
C LEU A 165 -13.25 -1.39 -9.14
N PHE A 166 -13.66 -2.32 -8.27
CA PHE A 166 -13.21 -3.70 -8.29
C PHE A 166 -13.47 -4.39 -9.63
N HIS A 167 -14.67 -4.21 -10.20
CA HIS A 167 -15.03 -4.74 -11.51
C HIS A 167 -14.10 -4.24 -12.61
N LYS A 168 -13.85 -2.92 -12.66
CA LYS A 168 -12.93 -2.30 -13.61
C LYS A 168 -11.51 -2.83 -13.44
N MET A 169 -11.03 -2.93 -12.20
CA MET A 169 -9.71 -3.46 -11.88
C MET A 169 -9.55 -4.91 -12.34
N PHE A 170 -10.48 -5.82 -11.99
CA PHE A 170 -10.37 -7.23 -12.39
C PHE A 170 -10.49 -7.43 -13.91
N THR A 171 -11.34 -6.65 -14.56
CA THR A 171 -11.43 -6.66 -16.02
C THR A 171 -10.11 -6.23 -16.66
N PHE A 172 -9.48 -5.15 -16.15
CA PHE A 172 -8.17 -4.70 -16.61
C PHE A 172 -7.07 -5.74 -16.40
N LEU A 173 -7.12 -6.48 -15.28
CA LEU A 173 -6.19 -7.56 -14.95
C LEU A 173 -6.38 -8.82 -15.82
N GLY A 174 -7.38 -8.84 -16.70
CA GLY A 174 -7.58 -9.90 -17.68
C GLY A 174 -8.36 -11.11 -17.16
N PHE A 175 -9.10 -10.97 -16.06
CA PHE A 175 -10.08 -11.99 -15.66
C PHE A 175 -11.21 -12.04 -16.71
N ALA A 176 -11.56 -13.26 -17.15
CA ALA A 176 -12.62 -13.44 -18.14
C ALA A 176 -13.99 -13.05 -17.57
N GLY A 177 -14.94 -12.67 -18.42
CA GLY A 177 -16.27 -12.21 -17.99
C GLY A 177 -16.99 -13.19 -17.05
N GLY A 178 -16.89 -14.49 -17.29
CA GLY A 178 -17.45 -15.52 -16.39
C GLY A 178 -16.73 -15.67 -15.05
N GLN A 179 -15.50 -15.17 -14.90
CA GLN A 179 -14.74 -15.17 -13.63
C GLN A 179 -15.04 -13.95 -12.76
N ILE A 180 -15.50 -12.84 -13.37
CA ILE A 180 -15.71 -11.58 -12.68
C ILE A 180 -16.64 -11.71 -11.46
N PRO A 181 -17.80 -12.40 -11.52
CA PRO A 181 -18.65 -12.56 -10.35
C PRO A 181 -17.92 -13.16 -9.14
N ASN A 182 -17.12 -14.21 -9.35
CA ASN A 182 -16.31 -14.82 -8.28
C ASN A 182 -15.21 -13.88 -7.79
N CYS A 183 -14.59 -13.10 -8.68
CA CYS A 183 -13.62 -12.07 -8.26
C CYS A 183 -14.26 -11.02 -7.35
N LEU A 184 -15.47 -10.56 -7.70
CA LEU A 184 -16.21 -9.57 -6.92
C LEU A 184 -16.67 -10.12 -5.57
N ASP A 185 -17.15 -11.36 -5.52
CA ASP A 185 -17.49 -12.03 -4.26
C ASP A 185 -16.27 -12.16 -3.33
N VAL A 186 -15.11 -12.56 -3.88
CA VAL A 186 -13.84 -12.58 -3.15
C VAL A 186 -13.46 -11.19 -2.63
N ALA A 187 -13.57 -10.15 -3.47
CA ALA A 187 -13.27 -8.78 -3.06
C ALA A 187 -14.21 -8.30 -1.95
N TYR A 188 -15.51 -8.56 -2.05
CA TYR A 188 -16.51 -8.21 -1.05
C TYR A 188 -16.19 -8.86 0.29
N LYS A 189 -16.05 -10.19 0.33
CA LYS A 189 -15.75 -10.97 1.55
C LYS A 189 -14.45 -10.54 2.24
N ASN A 190 -13.48 -10.07 1.46
CA ASN A 190 -12.20 -9.58 1.94
C ASN A 190 -12.15 -8.06 2.16
N SER A 191 -13.27 -7.34 1.96
CA SER A 191 -13.38 -5.92 2.25
C SER A 191 -14.08 -5.64 3.58
N ILE A 192 -13.58 -4.64 4.30
CA ILE A 192 -14.04 -4.33 5.66
C ILE A 192 -15.51 -3.88 5.72
N PHE A 193 -16.05 -3.36 4.62
CA PHE A 193 -17.45 -2.94 4.52
C PHE A 193 -18.42 -4.11 4.46
N SER A 194 -17.95 -5.34 4.22
CA SER A 194 -18.80 -6.54 4.24
C SER A 194 -19.24 -6.96 5.64
N ASN A 195 -18.64 -6.43 6.70
CA ASN A 195 -18.76 -6.91 8.08
C ASN A 195 -18.34 -8.38 8.30
N MET A 196 -17.75 -9.05 7.30
CA MET A 196 -17.34 -10.46 7.38
C MET A 196 -15.92 -10.65 7.93
N ILE A 197 -15.15 -9.56 8.03
CA ILE A 197 -13.74 -9.60 8.47
C ILE A 197 -13.65 -9.31 9.95
N LYS A 198 -12.99 -10.20 10.71
CA LYS A 198 -12.58 -9.90 12.08
C LYS A 198 -11.58 -8.74 12.06
N LYS A 199 -11.79 -7.71 12.90
CA LYS A 199 -10.87 -6.56 13.03
C LYS A 199 -9.42 -7.05 13.16
N SER A 200 -8.63 -6.83 12.10
CA SER A 200 -7.20 -7.19 12.07
C SER A 200 -6.38 -6.17 12.83
N THR A 201 -5.27 -6.59 13.45
CA THR A 201 -4.29 -5.69 14.08
C THR A 201 -3.70 -4.67 13.10
N HIS A 202 -3.73 -4.97 11.80
CA HIS A 202 -3.25 -4.10 10.73
C HIS A 202 -4.30 -3.10 10.24
N VAL A 203 -5.59 -3.35 10.48
CA VAL A 203 -6.70 -2.46 10.10
C VAL A 203 -7.13 -1.65 11.32
N ARG A 204 -6.56 -0.46 11.44
CA ARG A 204 -6.91 0.48 12.53
C ARG A 204 -8.29 1.10 12.32
N SER A 205 -8.59 1.49 11.09
CA SER A 205 -9.85 2.12 10.69
C SER A 205 -9.95 2.07 9.17
N GLY A 206 -11.17 1.83 8.68
CA GLY A 206 -11.53 1.88 7.26
C GLY A 206 -11.73 3.27 6.68
N LYS A 207 -11.74 4.29 7.53
CA LYS A 207 -12.01 5.67 7.11
C LYS A 207 -10.87 6.19 6.24
N SER A 208 -11.21 6.82 5.13
CA SER A 208 -10.30 7.66 4.35
C SER A 208 -10.07 9.01 5.07
N GLN A 209 -8.99 9.72 4.70
CA GLN A 209 -8.70 11.09 5.13
C GLN A 209 -8.57 11.27 6.66
N GLN A 210 -8.02 10.27 7.36
CA GLN A 210 -7.85 10.35 8.82
C GLN A 210 -6.89 11.46 9.21
N TRP A 211 -5.92 11.75 8.34
CA TRP A 211 -4.95 12.82 8.53
C TRP A 211 -5.57 14.17 8.90
N GLN A 212 -6.78 14.49 8.45
CA GLN A 212 -7.45 15.76 8.78
C GLN A 212 -7.69 15.93 10.29
N SER A 213 -7.92 14.83 11.01
CA SER A 213 -8.11 14.86 12.47
C SER A 213 -6.80 14.90 13.26
N TYR A 214 -5.64 14.74 12.60
CA TYR A 214 -4.33 14.61 13.26
C TYR A 214 -3.31 15.66 12.81
N PHE A 215 -3.37 16.12 11.56
CA PHE A 215 -2.42 17.09 11.04
C PHE A 215 -2.77 18.48 11.55
N LYS A 216 -1.84 19.06 12.32
CA LYS A 216 -1.84 20.47 12.70
C LYS A 216 -1.00 21.26 11.70
N LYS A 217 -1.02 22.59 11.83
CA LYS A 217 -0.23 23.50 10.97
C LYS A 217 1.26 23.13 10.93
N CYS A 218 1.84 22.72 12.06
CA CYS A 218 3.23 22.26 12.11
C CYS A 218 3.48 20.99 11.25
N HIS A 219 2.57 20.02 11.28
CA HIS A 219 2.67 18.78 10.48
C HIS A 219 2.55 19.07 8.99
N LYS A 220 1.59 19.92 8.60
CA LYS A 220 1.39 20.35 7.22
C LYS A 220 2.65 21.05 6.67
N LYS A 221 3.18 22.02 7.42
CA LYS A 221 4.42 22.72 7.07
C LYS A 221 5.58 21.75 6.90
N ARG A 222 5.78 20.85 7.88
CA ARG A 222 6.90 19.89 7.83
C ARG A 222 6.78 18.91 6.68
N PHE A 223 5.56 18.46 6.36
CA PHE A 223 5.32 17.61 5.20
C PHE A 223 5.74 18.32 3.91
N LEU A 224 5.34 19.59 3.74
CA LEU A 224 5.68 20.37 2.55
C LEU A 224 7.20 20.56 2.41
N GLU A 225 7.90 20.83 3.51
CA GLU A 225 9.37 20.93 3.54
C GLU A 225 10.08 19.64 3.09
N LEU A 226 9.52 18.48 3.44
CA LEU A 226 10.14 17.17 3.18
C LEU A 226 9.77 16.58 1.82
N TYR A 227 8.55 16.80 1.35
CA TYR A 227 8.00 16.08 0.20
C TYR A 227 7.54 16.98 -0.95
N GLY A 228 7.58 18.31 -0.78
CA GLY A 228 7.24 19.28 -1.82
C GLY A 228 5.92 18.97 -2.51
N ASN A 229 5.98 18.82 -3.83
CA ASN A 229 4.82 18.64 -4.71
C ASN A 229 4.19 17.24 -4.66
N LEU A 230 4.64 16.33 -3.79
CA LEU A 230 4.19 14.92 -3.80
C LEU A 230 2.65 14.77 -3.84
N LEU A 231 1.90 15.58 -3.11
CA LEU A 231 0.44 15.50 -3.12
C LEU A 231 -0.19 16.03 -4.41
N ILE A 232 0.46 16.99 -5.07
CA ILE A 232 0.05 17.51 -6.37
C ILE A 232 0.33 16.47 -7.46
N ASP A 233 1.53 15.89 -7.45
CA ASP A 233 1.96 14.88 -8.43
C ASP A 233 1.07 13.63 -8.38
N LEU A 234 0.55 13.28 -7.21
CA LEU A 234 -0.39 12.17 -6.99
C LEU A 234 -1.87 12.57 -7.18
N GLY A 235 -2.15 13.83 -7.48
CA GLY A 235 -3.50 14.36 -7.66
C GLY A 235 -4.38 14.28 -6.41
N TYR A 236 -3.79 14.42 -5.21
CA TYR A 236 -4.54 14.60 -3.96
C TYR A 236 -4.86 16.06 -3.68
N GLU A 237 -4.03 16.98 -4.16
CA GLU A 237 -4.19 18.42 -3.96
C GLU A 237 -3.90 19.17 -5.27
N PRO A 238 -4.61 20.27 -5.58
CA PRO A 238 -4.36 21.03 -6.80
C PRO A 238 -3.14 21.96 -6.69
N ASN A 239 -2.76 22.34 -5.47
CA ASN A 239 -1.68 23.27 -5.16
C ASN A 239 -1.24 23.10 -3.69
N HIS A 240 -0.44 24.01 -3.13
CA HIS A 240 0.03 23.93 -1.73
C HIS A 240 -0.93 24.55 -0.69
N ASP A 241 -2.12 25.02 -1.08
CA ASP A 241 -3.03 25.72 -0.15
C ASP A 241 -3.58 24.81 0.96
N TRP A 242 -3.58 23.49 0.74
CA TRP A 242 -3.93 22.51 1.77
C TRP A 242 -3.05 22.62 3.03
N ALA A 243 -1.83 23.17 2.88
CA ALA A 243 -0.86 23.32 3.96
C ALA A 243 -1.08 24.58 4.83
N ASN A 244 -1.95 25.49 4.40
CA ASN A 244 -2.27 26.72 5.11
C ASN A 244 -3.11 26.50 6.39
#